data_AF-A0A2E9EVH0-F1
#
_entry.id   AF-A0A2E9EVH0-F1
#
_cell.length_a   1.000
_cell.length_b   1.000
_cell.length_c   1.000
_cell.angle_alpha   90.00
_cell.angle_beta   90.00
_cell.angle_gamma   90.00
#
_symmetry.space_group_name_H-M   'P 1'
#
loop_
_entity.id
_entity.type
_entity.pdbx_description
1 polymer ?
#
loop_
_entity_poly.entity_id
_entity_poly.type
_entity_poly.pdbx_seq_one_letter_code
_entity_poly.pdbx_strand_id
1 'polypeptide(L)'
;MNWNKPIHAIIISLLLVNCKNYNYKSDNRSDTDIIDQNTFRLKSPGETQEEYYYFIINSPKLADWKLDLPDELLHCSLYFPQIKGEFFFKEVFKSWINADYDAATNFMEKWAENESLEDNAIEIIVNYLKGSELSTAVAWAHEINDPAKRHSLLEELATH
;
A
#
# COMPACT_ATOMS: atom_id res chain seq x y z
N MET A 1 -11.35 21.84 -27.48
CA MET A 1 -12.24 20.80 -28.04
C MET A 1 -12.37 19.75 -26.96
N ASN A 2 -13.57 19.66 -26.39
CA ASN A 2 -13.92 18.87 -25.21
C ASN A 2 -14.51 17.54 -25.71
N TRP A 3 -13.97 16.39 -25.28
CA TRP A 3 -14.59 15.08 -25.50
C TRP A 3 -14.40 14.18 -24.27
N ASN A 4 -15.44 14.24 -23.43
CA ASN A 4 -16.00 13.26 -22.51
C ASN A 4 -15.39 11.85 -22.49
N LYS A 5 -14.97 11.43 -21.29
CA LYS A 5 -14.87 10.02 -20.86
C LYS A 5 -16.28 9.48 -20.52
N PRO A 6 -16.66 8.28 -20.98
CA PRO A 6 -17.84 7.55 -20.50
C PRO A 6 -17.33 6.27 -19.75
N ILE A 7 -17.84 5.71 -18.66
CA ILE A 7 -19.06 5.82 -17.84
C ILE A 7 -18.74 5.19 -16.48
N HIS A 8 -19.19 5.80 -15.37
CA HIS A 8 -19.36 5.14 -14.08
C HIS A 8 -20.61 4.25 -14.10
N ALA A 9 -20.52 2.99 -13.66
CA ALA A 9 -21.64 2.22 -13.08
C ALA A 9 -21.07 0.94 -12.42
N ILE A 10 -20.88 0.92 -11.10
CA ILE A 10 -21.87 0.55 -10.06
C ILE A 10 -22.12 -0.97 -10.01
N ILE A 11 -21.59 -1.62 -8.97
CA ILE A 11 -22.27 -2.72 -8.30
C ILE A 11 -22.43 -2.30 -6.82
N ILE A 12 -23.67 -2.00 -6.44
CA ILE A 12 -24.11 -1.82 -5.05
C ILE A 12 -24.81 -3.11 -4.63
N SER A 13 -24.41 -3.69 -3.50
CA SER A 13 -25.24 -4.46 -2.56
C SER A 13 -24.46 -4.64 -1.24
N LEU A 14 -24.61 -3.77 -0.24
CA LEU A 14 -25.61 -3.76 0.87
C LEU A 14 -25.29 -4.69 2.07
N LEU A 15 -24.56 -4.10 3.02
CA LEU A 15 -24.69 -4.10 4.50
C LEU A 15 -24.64 -5.42 5.31
N LEU A 16 -23.63 -5.51 6.19
CA LEU A 16 -23.87 -5.53 7.63
C LEU A 16 -22.86 -4.63 8.36
N VAL A 17 -23.42 -3.75 9.20
CA VAL A 17 -22.74 -2.80 10.07
C VAL A 17 -21.83 -3.52 11.07
N ASN A 18 -20.54 -3.22 11.01
CA ASN A 18 -19.72 -3.18 12.21
C ASN A 18 -18.86 -1.92 12.15
N CYS A 19 -19.44 -0.81 12.60
CA CYS A 19 -18.75 0.48 12.69
C CYS A 19 -17.64 0.38 13.74
N LYS A 20 -16.44 -0.05 13.33
CA LYS A 20 -15.23 0.47 13.95
C LYS A 20 -15.06 1.88 13.41
N ASN A 21 -15.35 2.84 14.28
CA ASN A 21 -15.26 4.25 14.01
C ASN A 21 -13.77 4.63 13.86
N TYR A 22 -13.22 4.46 12.65
CA TYR A 22 -11.93 5.06 12.29
C TYR A 22 -12.17 6.53 12.04
N ASN A 23 -12.13 7.28 13.13
CA ASN A 23 -12.22 8.72 13.15
C ASN A 23 -10.94 9.26 12.50
N TYR A 24 -10.96 9.47 11.18
CA TYR A 24 -9.91 10.18 10.46
C TYR A 24 -9.90 11.63 10.96
N LYS A 25 -9.02 11.91 11.92
CA LYS A 25 -8.68 13.27 12.31
C LYS A 25 -7.77 13.86 11.25
N SER A 26 -8.37 14.63 10.34
CA SER A 26 -7.69 15.77 9.72
C SER A 26 -7.41 16.78 10.83
N ASP A 27 -6.22 16.75 11.43
CA ASP A 27 -5.78 17.79 12.35
C ASP A 27 -4.51 18.44 11.78
N ASN A 28 -4.65 19.70 11.38
CA ASN A 28 -3.57 20.66 11.24
C ASN A 28 -2.83 20.73 12.58
N ARG A 29 -1.76 19.94 12.76
CA ARG A 29 -1.03 19.89 14.02
C ARG A 29 -0.03 21.03 14.07
N SER A 30 -0.44 22.13 14.72
CA SER A 30 0.48 23.09 15.30
C SER A 30 1.31 22.42 16.40
N ASP A 31 2.58 22.78 16.46
CA ASP A 31 3.58 22.43 17.47
C ASP A 31 2.99 22.16 18.86
N THR A 32 3.12 20.92 19.34
CA THR A 32 3.45 20.58 20.73
C THR A 32 3.57 19.06 20.86
N ASP A 33 4.79 18.63 21.13
CA ASP A 33 5.20 17.25 21.40
C ASP A 33 4.39 16.60 22.52
N ILE A 34 3.51 15.68 22.13
CA ILE A 34 3.34 14.43 22.88
C ILE A 34 3.69 13.35 21.86
N ILE A 35 4.96 12.95 21.85
CA ILE A 35 5.42 11.81 21.06
C ILE A 35 4.73 10.59 21.67
N ASP A 36 3.66 10.14 21.01
CA ASP A 36 3.06 8.85 21.30
C ASP A 36 4.16 7.81 21.10
N GLN A 37 4.66 7.22 22.19
CA GLN A 37 5.81 6.32 22.15
C GLN A 37 5.51 5.00 21.42
N ASN A 38 4.27 4.80 20.94
CA ASN A 38 3.83 3.60 20.24
C ASN A 38 3.78 3.72 18.72
N THR A 39 3.91 4.93 18.16
CA THR A 39 3.99 5.11 16.71
C THR A 39 5.45 5.34 16.28
N PHE A 40 5.78 5.04 15.02
CA PHE A 40 7.09 5.43 14.48
C PHE A 40 7.09 6.94 14.21
N ARG A 41 8.26 7.58 14.36
CA ARG A 41 8.42 8.99 13.99
C ARG A 41 8.61 9.12 12.48
N LEU A 42 8.22 10.26 11.93
CA LEU A 42 8.65 10.65 10.58
C LEU A 42 10.17 10.89 10.55
N LYS A 43 10.73 10.81 9.33
CA LYS A 43 12.13 11.14 9.07
C LYS A 43 12.43 12.59 9.48
N SER A 44 13.47 12.79 10.30
CA SER A 44 13.79 14.13 10.81
C SER A 44 14.42 15.02 9.73
N PRO A 45 14.22 16.36 9.80
CA PRO A 45 14.99 17.30 8.99
C PRO A 45 16.49 17.17 9.30
N GLY A 46 17.30 16.80 8.29
CA GLY A 46 18.74 16.60 8.42
C GLY A 46 19.19 15.15 8.63
N GLU A 47 18.27 14.23 8.95
CA GLU A 47 18.55 12.79 8.93
C GLU A 47 18.73 12.30 7.48
N THR A 48 19.62 11.36 7.24
CA THR A 48 19.75 10.70 5.93
C THR A 48 18.67 9.64 5.72
N GLN A 49 18.41 9.25 4.48
CA GLN A 49 17.50 8.12 4.20
C GLN A 49 18.00 6.82 4.84
N GLU A 50 19.33 6.64 4.89
CA GLU A 50 19.96 5.47 5.50
C GLU A 50 19.76 5.43 7.01
N GLU A 51 20.01 6.53 7.72
CA GLU A 51 19.78 6.61 9.16
C GLU A 51 18.32 6.34 9.51
N TYR A 52 17.38 6.89 8.75
CA TYR A 52 15.96 6.66 8.96
C TYR A 52 15.56 5.21 8.70
N TYR A 53 16.05 4.62 7.60
CA TYR A 53 15.86 3.21 7.31
C TYR A 53 16.36 2.34 8.48
N TYR A 54 17.59 2.56 8.94
CA TYR A 54 18.17 1.82 10.07
C TYR A 54 17.40 2.01 11.37
N PHE A 55 16.86 3.20 11.62
CA PHE A 55 16.00 3.45 12.78
C PHE A 55 14.74 2.58 12.74
N ILE A 56 14.06 2.51 11.60
CA ILE A 56 12.84 1.70 11.45
C ILE A 56 13.16 0.21 11.54
N ILE A 57 14.12 -0.29 10.75
CA ILE A 57 14.35 -1.73 10.65
C ILE A 57 14.96 -2.36 11.91
N ASN A 58 15.66 -1.58 12.75
CA ASN A 58 16.22 -2.05 14.01
C ASN A 58 15.30 -1.77 15.22
N SER A 59 14.09 -1.25 15.00
CA SER A 59 13.14 -1.03 16.08
C SER A 59 12.68 -2.37 16.67
N PRO A 60 12.71 -2.57 18.00
CA PRO A 60 12.15 -3.76 18.62
C PRO A 60 10.62 -3.86 18.43
N LYS A 61 9.96 -2.77 18.06
CA LYS A 61 8.51 -2.70 17.80
C LYS A 61 8.15 -3.00 16.34
N LEU A 62 9.11 -3.22 15.44
CA LEU A 62 8.83 -3.41 14.02
C LEU A 62 7.85 -4.56 13.76
N ALA A 63 7.96 -5.65 14.52
CA ALA A 63 7.04 -6.78 14.39
C ALA A 63 5.59 -6.38 14.72
N ASP A 64 5.39 -5.63 15.80
CA ASP A 64 4.08 -5.13 16.22
C ASP A 64 3.54 -4.13 15.18
N TRP A 65 4.38 -3.20 14.72
CA TRP A 65 3.98 -2.21 13.71
C TRP A 65 3.57 -2.83 12.38
N LYS A 66 4.19 -3.93 11.95
CA LYS A 66 3.76 -4.66 10.74
C LYS A 66 2.35 -5.23 10.83
N LEU A 67 1.85 -5.45 12.04
CA LEU A 67 0.51 -5.95 12.30
C LEU A 67 -0.48 -4.82 12.55
N ASP A 68 -0.07 -3.84 13.36
CA ASP A 68 -0.97 -2.82 13.88
C ASP A 68 -1.08 -1.58 12.98
N LEU A 69 0.00 -1.24 12.25
CA LEU A 69 0.16 0.00 11.47
C LEU A 69 0.82 -0.23 10.10
N PRO A 70 0.34 -1.17 9.27
CA PRO A 70 0.98 -1.52 8.01
C PRO A 70 0.93 -0.38 6.96
N ASP A 71 -0.16 0.37 6.86
CA ASP A 71 -0.31 1.53 5.96
C ASP A 71 0.73 2.60 6.22
N GLU A 72 0.89 2.88 7.49
CA GLU A 72 1.77 3.86 8.08
C GLU A 72 3.24 3.46 7.86
N LEU A 73 3.58 2.17 8.04
CA LEU A 73 4.90 1.62 7.71
C LEU A 73 5.20 1.66 6.21
N LEU A 74 4.21 1.41 5.36
CA LEU A 74 4.40 1.50 3.92
C LEU A 74 4.77 2.93 3.54
N HIS A 75 4.13 3.97 4.09
CA HIS A 75 4.50 5.38 3.84
C HIS A 75 5.96 5.66 4.19
N CYS A 76 6.52 5.00 5.23
CA CYS A 76 7.93 5.16 5.56
C CYS A 76 8.87 4.75 4.43
N SER A 77 8.47 3.79 3.59
CA SER A 77 9.30 3.30 2.48
C SER A 77 9.68 4.39 1.47
N LEU A 78 8.86 5.44 1.36
CA LEU A 78 9.10 6.61 0.50
C LEU A 78 10.31 7.44 0.95
N TYR A 79 10.72 7.29 2.21
CA TYR A 79 11.86 8.00 2.80
C TYR A 79 13.11 7.12 2.92
N PHE A 80 13.07 5.88 2.44
CA PHE A 80 14.21 4.97 2.43
C PHE A 80 15.04 5.12 1.15
N PRO A 81 16.29 4.61 1.13
CA PRO A 81 17.03 4.47 -0.12
C PRO A 81 16.23 3.60 -1.09
N GLN A 82 16.11 4.03 -2.36
CA GLN A 82 15.15 3.47 -3.33
C GLN A 82 15.01 1.94 -3.30
N ILE A 83 16.11 1.21 -3.47
CA ILE A 83 16.08 -0.27 -3.49
C ILE A 83 15.62 -0.86 -2.15
N LYS A 84 16.02 -0.26 -1.03
CA LYS A 84 15.63 -0.70 0.32
C LYS A 84 14.16 -0.35 0.60
N GLY A 85 13.70 0.81 0.13
CA GLY A 85 12.30 1.23 0.19
C GLY A 85 11.41 0.26 -0.55
N GLU A 86 11.76 -0.08 -1.79
CA GLU A 86 11.03 -1.06 -2.59
C GLU A 86 10.97 -2.43 -1.91
N PHE A 87 12.11 -2.94 -1.43
CA PHE A 87 12.16 -4.22 -0.72
C PHE A 87 11.28 -4.21 0.54
N PHE A 88 11.40 -3.17 1.36
CA PHE A 88 10.62 -3.03 2.58
C PHE A 88 9.12 -2.93 2.28
N PHE A 89 8.75 -2.16 1.26
CA PHE A 89 7.37 -2.02 0.81
C PHE A 89 6.78 -3.38 0.43
N LYS A 90 7.48 -4.14 -0.42
CA LYS A 90 7.03 -5.47 -0.86
C LYS A 90 6.83 -6.42 0.31
N GLU A 91 7.76 -6.45 1.26
CA GLU A 91 7.69 -7.31 2.45
C GLU A 91 6.48 -6.96 3.34
N VAL A 92 6.28 -5.69 3.65
CA VAL A 92 5.17 -5.24 4.50
C VAL A 92 3.83 -5.44 3.80
N PHE A 93 3.71 -5.04 2.53
CA PHE A 93 2.46 -5.12 1.78
C PHE A 93 2.05 -6.58 1.56
N LYS A 94 2.99 -7.47 1.25
CA LYS A 94 2.73 -8.90 1.15
C LYS A 94 2.25 -9.49 2.48
N SER A 95 2.85 -9.09 3.60
CA SER A 95 2.37 -9.51 4.93
C SER A 95 0.95 -9.03 5.18
N TRP A 96 0.64 -7.79 4.82
CA TRP A 96 -0.66 -7.19 5.05
C TRP A 96 -1.75 -7.83 4.19
N ILE A 97 -1.50 -8.07 2.90
CA ILE A 97 -2.43 -8.79 1.99
C ILE A 97 -2.80 -10.17 2.54
N ASN A 98 -1.86 -10.88 3.15
CA ASN A 98 -2.13 -12.19 3.75
C ASN A 98 -2.95 -12.11 5.05
N ALA A 99 -2.88 -11.00 5.77
CA ALA A 99 -3.56 -10.80 7.05
C ALA A 99 -4.96 -10.19 6.87
N ASP A 100 -5.09 -9.19 6.00
CA ASP A 100 -6.31 -8.44 5.74
C ASP A 100 -6.29 -7.87 4.30
N TYR A 101 -6.79 -8.69 3.36
CA TYR A 101 -6.83 -8.36 1.94
C TYR A 101 -7.66 -7.09 1.65
N ASP A 102 -8.81 -6.95 2.30
CA ASP A 102 -9.71 -5.82 2.07
C ASP A 102 -9.07 -4.51 2.54
N ALA A 103 -8.44 -4.48 3.72
CA ALA A 103 -7.77 -3.29 4.21
C ALA A 103 -6.57 -2.90 3.31
N ALA A 104 -5.76 -3.87 2.90
CA ALA A 104 -4.57 -3.64 2.08
C ALA A 104 -4.91 -3.13 0.67
N THR A 105 -5.97 -3.65 0.05
CA THR A 105 -6.43 -3.19 -1.28
C THR A 105 -7.13 -1.84 -1.22
N ASN A 106 -7.94 -1.57 -0.19
CA ASN A 106 -8.54 -0.24 0.05
C ASN A 106 -7.50 0.87 0.28
N PHE A 107 -6.32 0.50 0.79
CA PHE A 107 -5.21 1.42 0.92
C PHE A 107 -4.64 1.83 -0.45
N MET A 108 -4.58 0.91 -1.41
CA MET A 108 -4.10 1.21 -2.76
C MET A 108 -4.99 2.23 -3.47
N GLU A 109 -6.31 2.19 -3.27
CA GLU A 109 -7.23 3.20 -3.83
C GLU A 109 -6.95 4.63 -3.33
N LYS A 110 -6.28 4.76 -2.18
CA LYS A 110 -5.97 6.04 -1.53
C LYS A 110 -4.51 6.46 -1.68
N TRP A 111 -3.65 5.54 -2.09
CA TRP A 111 -2.21 5.77 -2.20
C TRP A 111 -1.87 6.29 -3.59
N ALA A 112 -1.51 7.58 -3.70
CA ALA A 112 -1.22 8.24 -4.97
C ALA A 112 0.20 8.83 -5.02
N GLU A 113 1.15 8.24 -4.32
CA GLU A 113 2.46 8.87 -4.07
C GLU A 113 3.61 8.29 -4.91
N ASN A 114 3.47 7.08 -5.48
CA ASN A 114 4.54 6.44 -6.26
C ASN A 114 4.04 5.32 -7.18
N GLU A 115 4.00 5.56 -8.50
CA GLU A 115 3.56 4.59 -9.53
C GLU A 115 4.37 3.28 -9.49
N SER A 116 5.67 3.34 -9.19
CA SER A 116 6.49 2.12 -9.15
C SER A 116 6.18 1.23 -7.94
N LEU A 117 5.86 1.82 -6.79
CA LEU A 117 5.43 1.05 -5.61
C LEU A 117 4.01 0.55 -5.78
N GLU A 118 3.16 1.31 -6.46
CA GLU A 118 1.82 0.88 -6.85
C GLU A 118 1.85 -0.35 -7.76
N ASP A 119 2.65 -0.32 -8.82
CA ASP A 119 2.82 -1.48 -9.71
C ASP A 119 3.30 -2.72 -8.93
N ASN A 120 4.21 -2.53 -7.96
CA ASN A 120 4.68 -3.60 -7.10
C ASN A 120 3.60 -4.16 -6.17
N ALA A 121 2.71 -3.31 -5.63
CA ALA A 121 1.56 -3.74 -4.84
C ALA A 121 0.57 -4.53 -5.70
N ILE A 122 0.29 -4.06 -6.92
CA ILE A 122 -0.57 -4.74 -7.87
C ILE A 122 0.01 -6.13 -8.22
N GLU A 123 1.31 -6.23 -8.51
CA GLU A 123 1.98 -7.52 -8.73
C GLU A 123 1.78 -8.49 -7.54
N ILE A 124 1.83 -7.99 -6.30
CA ILE A 124 1.59 -8.80 -5.10
C ILE A 124 0.13 -9.27 -5.04
N ILE A 125 -0.84 -8.38 -5.30
CA ILE A 125 -2.27 -8.71 -5.32
C ILE A 125 -2.56 -9.76 -6.38
N VAL A 126 -2.03 -9.58 -7.60
CA VAL A 126 -2.20 -10.54 -8.69
C VAL A 126 -1.66 -11.91 -8.31
N ASN A 127 -0.46 -11.97 -7.73
CA ASN A 127 0.14 -13.22 -7.29
C ASN A 127 -0.63 -13.90 -6.15
N TYR A 128 -1.28 -13.13 -5.29
CA TYR A 128 -2.14 -13.65 -4.24
C TYR A 128 -3.42 -14.28 -4.83
N LEU A 129 -4.02 -13.63 -5.82
CA LEU A 129 -5.32 -14.03 -6.38
C LEU A 129 -5.23 -15.08 -7.50
N LYS A 130 -4.12 -15.19 -8.21
CA LYS A 130 -4.05 -15.98 -9.46
C LYS A 130 -4.47 -17.45 -9.33
N GLY A 131 -4.35 -18.05 -8.14
CA GLY A 131 -4.73 -19.43 -7.87
C GLY A 131 -6.20 -19.63 -7.47
N SER A 132 -6.91 -18.58 -7.05
CA SER A 132 -8.28 -18.66 -6.51
C SER A 132 -9.28 -17.79 -7.24
N GLU A 133 -8.87 -16.64 -7.76
CA GLU A 133 -9.72 -15.61 -8.36
C GLU A 133 -9.07 -15.02 -9.62
N LEU A 134 -8.82 -15.87 -10.62
CA LEU A 134 -8.08 -15.49 -11.84
C LEU A 134 -8.67 -14.27 -12.55
N SER A 135 -10.00 -14.12 -12.61
CA SER A 135 -10.63 -12.94 -13.23
C SER A 135 -10.31 -11.64 -12.48
N THR A 136 -10.28 -11.69 -11.14
CA THR A 136 -9.93 -10.55 -10.29
C THR A 136 -8.43 -10.23 -10.44
N ALA A 137 -7.59 -11.27 -10.51
CA ALA A 137 -6.15 -11.11 -10.78
C ALA A 137 -5.89 -10.42 -12.14
N VAL A 138 -6.61 -10.82 -13.19
CA VAL A 138 -6.50 -10.17 -14.51
C VAL A 138 -6.94 -8.71 -14.45
N ALA A 139 -8.03 -8.40 -13.73
CA ALA A 139 -8.50 -7.02 -13.56
C ALA A 139 -7.43 -6.15 -12.89
N TRP A 140 -6.83 -6.63 -11.80
CA TRP A 140 -5.70 -5.93 -11.15
C TRP A 140 -4.51 -5.75 -12.08
N ALA A 141 -4.12 -6.78 -12.83
CA ALA A 141 -2.99 -6.69 -13.75
C ALA A 141 -3.16 -5.57 -14.80
N HIS A 142 -4.40 -5.25 -15.21
CA HIS A 142 -4.67 -4.14 -16.13
C HIS A 142 -4.38 -2.75 -15.55
N GLU A 143 -4.38 -2.60 -14.23
CA GLU A 143 -4.13 -1.34 -13.54
C GLU A 143 -2.63 -1.02 -13.39
N ILE A 144 -1.72 -1.95 -13.71
CA ILE A 144 -0.27 -1.67 -13.72
C ILE A 144 0.03 -0.52 -14.68
N ASN A 145 0.78 0.47 -14.24
CA ASN A 145 1.17 1.63 -15.02
C ASN A 145 2.20 1.27 -16.09
N ASP A 146 3.29 0.59 -15.72
CA ASP A 146 4.36 0.16 -16.63
C ASP A 146 3.82 -0.83 -17.70
N PRO A 147 3.83 -0.45 -18.99
CA PRO A 147 3.27 -1.30 -20.04
C PRO A 147 3.98 -2.65 -20.22
N ALA A 148 5.29 -2.71 -19.98
CA ALA A 148 6.06 -3.93 -20.12
C ALA A 148 5.75 -4.90 -18.97
N LYS A 149 5.70 -4.39 -17.74
CA LYS A 149 5.27 -5.18 -16.57
C LYS A 149 3.83 -5.68 -16.73
N ARG A 150 2.91 -4.78 -17.11
CA ARG A 150 1.50 -5.13 -17.36
C ARG A 150 1.37 -6.25 -18.39
N HIS A 151 2.08 -6.11 -19.52
CA HIS A 151 2.05 -7.12 -20.57
C HIS A 151 2.60 -8.47 -20.08
N SER A 152 3.77 -8.47 -19.44
CA SER A 152 4.39 -9.68 -18.89
C SER A 152 3.47 -10.39 -17.89
N LEU A 153 2.80 -9.64 -17.01
CA LEU A 153 1.93 -10.20 -15.99
C LEU A 153 0.64 -10.79 -16.58
N LEU A 154 0.06 -10.13 -17.57
CA LEU A 154 -1.12 -10.65 -18.29
C LEU A 154 -0.78 -11.91 -19.10
N GLU A 155 0.40 -12.00 -19.70
CA GLU A 155 0.87 -13.23 -20.37
C GLU A 155 1.03 -14.38 -19.39
N GLU A 156 1.61 -14.13 -18.21
CA GLU A 156 1.71 -15.15 -17.15
C GLU A 156 0.32 -15.68 -16.76
N LEU A 157 -0.65 -14.79 -16.53
CA LEU A 157 -2.02 -15.16 -16.15
C LEU A 157 -2.76 -15.93 -17.24
N ALA A 158 -2.49 -15.67 -18.52
CA ALA A 158 -3.11 -16.39 -19.63
C ALA A 158 -2.64 -17.86 -19.74
N THR A 159 -1.56 -18.23 -19.03
CA THR A 159 -1.01 -19.58 -19.00
C THR A 159 -1.35 -20.38 -17.74
N HIS A 160 -2.10 -19.78 -16.80
CA HIS A 160 -2.61 -20.41 -15.58
C HIS A 160 -4.01 -21.00 -15.79
#